data_AF-A0A3N1L7I3-F1
#
_entry.id   AF-A0A3N1L7I3-F1
#
_cell.length_a   1.000
_cell.length_b   1.000
_cell.length_c   1.000
_cell.angle_alpha   90.00
_cell.angle_beta   90.00
_cell.angle_gamma   90.00
#
_symmetry.space_group_name_H-M   'P 1'
#
loop_
_entity.id
_entity.type
_entity.pdbx_description
1 polymer ?
#
loop_
_entity_poly.entity_id
_entity_poly.type
_entity_poly.pdbx_seq_one_letter_code
_entity_poly.pdbx_strand_id
1 'polypeptide(L)'
;MTDDALADRELIGRLFLPAGNPARLRHYLEQGWREGRNPNPWFIGRYYAAVSGVADVCPLVHFVRRGAAIGLSPHPWFDGAWYARRYLDQPKPGALALVHFLAEGARAGHVPHPALDEPAVAARLAAADPSAREALIRTIIAEREADLGPAQALVDSRWYLAAYPDVARAGVDPRLHYLRSGWRERRDPNPWFSTSYYLARQPAVAIEGICPVLHFVLRGAAAGAEPSRGFRSAWYARRYLDGAPAATALAHFLRQGLDAGLAPHPLLDRPETALRIQAAPPAIRSRLMLDMLDGEDLDGDDLLLALIDGDWYRGRYPELGPRVDPAGHYLDSGWKEGRDPNPWFSTSRYIASAPVLASGNRCPLVDFVEEGAAAGRDPCAAFDIAWYSRRHLGWSEPRPEALRHFLRVGLATGLAPHPALDGPGAAAHLQSLPAESRSAMMRDLVDLVLRLGLGGKGPADADGARLWGWLGRLVAPGAGAVLLVGPPAADGLRLARAAGHALPMGEVAIEAAVRSDGDILVATGDDTPPMVLAAARDVGMLRALVQATRCTRGALLGRWPGDAALARALRQAGLAVTVPDRA
;
A
#
# COMPACT_ATOMS: atom_id res chain seq x y z
N MET A 1 -45.73 24.28 -8.46
CA MET A 1 -44.27 24.44 -8.63
C MET A 1 -43.80 25.35 -7.51
N THR A 2 -42.81 24.93 -6.72
CA THR A 2 -42.24 25.74 -5.63
C THR A 2 -41.41 26.90 -6.20
N ASP A 3 -41.25 27.99 -5.44
CA ASP A 3 -40.42 29.15 -5.85
C ASP A 3 -38.97 28.76 -6.17
N ASP A 4 -38.40 27.79 -5.43
CA ASP A 4 -37.05 27.26 -5.68
C ASP A 4 -36.92 26.60 -7.06
N ALA A 5 -37.97 25.92 -7.54
CA ALA A 5 -37.94 25.26 -8.85
C ALA A 5 -38.01 26.27 -10.01
N LEU A 6 -38.61 27.45 -9.78
CA LEU A 6 -38.65 28.53 -10.74
C LEU A 6 -37.28 29.25 -10.80
N ALA A 7 -36.68 29.52 -9.64
CA ALA A 7 -35.36 30.13 -9.50
C ALA A 7 -34.24 29.27 -10.11
N ASP A 8 -34.25 27.96 -9.86
CA ASP A 8 -33.35 26.99 -10.48
C ASP A 8 -33.39 27.08 -12.02
N ARG A 9 -34.61 27.15 -12.57
CA ARG A 9 -34.83 27.13 -14.02
C ARG A 9 -34.32 28.40 -14.69
N GLU A 10 -34.50 29.54 -14.05
CA GLU A 10 -33.94 30.81 -14.51
C GLU A 10 -32.41 30.79 -14.49
N LEU A 11 -31.81 30.29 -13.39
CA LEU A 11 -30.36 30.23 -13.24
C LEU A 11 -29.70 29.29 -14.26
N ILE A 12 -30.31 28.12 -14.49
CA ILE A 12 -29.89 27.18 -15.55
C ILE A 12 -29.94 27.85 -16.92
N GLY A 13 -30.99 28.64 -17.19
CA GLY A 13 -31.13 29.39 -18.45
C GLY A 13 -30.01 30.41 -18.65
N ARG A 14 -29.58 31.10 -17.60
CA ARG A 14 -28.48 32.09 -17.64
C ARG A 14 -27.09 31.46 -17.81
N LEU A 15 -26.92 30.22 -17.33
CA LEU A 15 -25.67 29.47 -17.46
C LEU A 15 -25.55 28.75 -18.82
N PHE A 16 -26.61 28.65 -19.61
CA PHE A 16 -26.58 27.98 -20.91
C PHE A 16 -26.38 28.99 -22.05
N LEU A 17 -25.32 28.79 -22.85
CA LEU A 17 -24.98 29.63 -24.00
C LEU A 17 -25.07 28.84 -25.32
N PRO A 18 -25.59 29.46 -26.41
CA PRO A 18 -26.09 30.84 -26.47
C PRO A 18 -27.44 31.02 -25.75
N ALA A 19 -27.56 32.13 -25.02
CA ALA A 19 -28.76 32.46 -24.24
C ALA A 19 -29.98 32.62 -25.15
N GLY A 20 -31.18 32.30 -24.63
CA GLY A 20 -32.45 32.54 -25.33
C GLY A 20 -32.89 31.45 -26.33
N ASN A 21 -32.21 30.30 -26.40
CA ASN A 21 -32.65 29.16 -27.23
C ASN A 21 -33.19 27.99 -26.38
N PRO A 22 -34.50 27.98 -26.06
CA PRO A 22 -35.09 26.97 -25.17
C PRO A 22 -35.05 25.55 -25.76
N ALA A 23 -35.04 25.40 -27.08
CA ALA A 23 -34.94 24.11 -27.74
C ALA A 23 -33.54 23.48 -27.54
N ARG A 24 -32.47 24.27 -27.65
CA ARG A 24 -31.10 23.81 -27.38
C ARG A 24 -30.87 23.50 -25.91
N LEU A 25 -31.42 24.32 -25.00
CA LEU A 25 -31.35 24.05 -23.57
C LEU A 25 -32.08 22.74 -23.22
N ARG A 26 -33.29 22.52 -23.77
CA ARG A 26 -34.04 21.28 -23.58
C ARG A 26 -33.23 20.07 -24.07
N HIS A 27 -32.73 20.13 -25.30
CA HIS A 27 -31.90 19.07 -25.85
C HIS A 27 -30.64 18.81 -25.01
N TYR A 28 -29.97 19.87 -24.52
CA TYR A 28 -28.81 19.71 -23.63
C TYR A 28 -29.17 18.97 -22.35
N LEU A 29 -30.26 19.36 -21.67
CA LEU A 29 -30.71 18.76 -20.41
C LEU A 29 -31.14 17.28 -20.57
N GLU A 30 -31.71 16.94 -21.74
CA GLU A 30 -32.19 15.59 -22.04
C GLU A 30 -31.08 14.65 -22.55
N GLN A 31 -30.23 15.11 -23.47
CA GLN A 31 -29.26 14.25 -24.16
C GLN A 31 -27.88 14.89 -24.35
N GLY A 32 -27.80 16.19 -24.62
CA GLY A 32 -26.54 16.84 -24.98
C GLY A 32 -25.44 16.73 -23.92
N TRP A 33 -25.77 16.68 -22.63
CA TRP A 33 -24.76 16.47 -21.58
C TRP A 33 -24.18 15.04 -21.59
N ARG A 34 -24.96 14.04 -22.02
CA ARG A 34 -24.48 12.65 -22.19
C ARG A 34 -23.58 12.50 -23.42
N GLU A 35 -23.80 13.33 -24.43
CA GLU A 35 -22.91 13.46 -25.59
C GLU A 35 -21.62 14.24 -25.28
N GLY A 36 -21.41 14.65 -24.03
CA GLY A 36 -20.21 15.39 -23.62
C GLY A 36 -20.20 16.86 -24.03
N ARG A 37 -21.35 17.43 -24.44
CA ARG A 37 -21.45 18.87 -24.73
C ARG A 37 -21.36 19.68 -23.44
N ASN A 38 -20.83 20.89 -23.54
CA ASN A 38 -20.75 21.83 -22.43
C ASN A 38 -21.81 22.93 -22.57
N PRO A 39 -22.42 23.39 -21.47
CA PRO A 39 -23.47 24.41 -21.53
C PRO A 39 -22.90 25.82 -21.74
N ASN A 40 -21.63 26.06 -21.38
CA ASN A 40 -20.88 27.28 -21.67
C ASN A 40 -19.36 26.96 -21.61
N PRO A 41 -18.47 27.88 -22.06
CA PRO A 41 -17.03 27.64 -22.05
C PRO A 41 -16.40 27.43 -20.66
N TRP A 42 -17.06 27.91 -19.61
CA TRP A 42 -16.61 27.90 -18.21
C TRP A 42 -17.37 26.87 -17.36
N PHE A 43 -17.94 25.86 -18.01
CA PHE A 43 -18.58 24.71 -17.37
C PHE A 43 -18.25 23.45 -18.18
N ILE A 44 -17.46 22.54 -17.62
CA ILE A 44 -17.11 21.28 -18.29
C ILE A 44 -17.91 20.14 -17.66
N GLY A 45 -18.91 19.63 -18.38
CA GLY A 45 -19.85 18.62 -17.85
C GLY A 45 -19.16 17.35 -17.34
N ARG A 46 -18.23 16.81 -18.13
CA ARG A 46 -17.42 15.63 -17.76
C ARG A 46 -16.51 15.86 -16.55
N TYR A 47 -15.93 17.04 -16.42
CA TYR A 47 -15.06 17.40 -15.29
C TYR A 47 -15.91 17.53 -14.03
N TYR A 48 -17.02 18.25 -14.13
CA TYR A 48 -17.92 18.47 -13.02
C TYR A 48 -18.52 17.14 -12.52
N ALA A 49 -18.93 16.24 -13.42
CA ALA A 49 -19.39 14.90 -13.07
C ALA A 49 -18.35 14.10 -12.29
N ALA A 50 -17.08 14.13 -12.72
CA ALA A 50 -15.98 13.46 -12.04
C ALA A 50 -15.74 14.02 -10.63
N VAL A 51 -15.73 15.35 -10.46
CA VAL A 51 -15.47 16.00 -9.16
C VAL A 51 -16.65 15.86 -8.19
N SER A 52 -17.88 15.82 -8.69
CA SER A 52 -19.09 15.69 -7.87
C SER A 52 -19.51 14.24 -7.61
N GLY A 53 -18.96 13.27 -8.36
CA GLY A 53 -19.32 11.86 -8.28
C GLY A 53 -20.72 11.53 -8.86
N VAL A 54 -21.33 12.46 -9.60
CA VAL A 54 -22.68 12.24 -10.18
C VAL A 54 -22.59 11.54 -11.54
N ALA A 55 -23.26 10.41 -11.68
CA ALA A 55 -23.31 9.63 -12.92
C ALA A 55 -24.65 9.78 -13.67
N ASP A 56 -25.77 9.79 -12.95
CA ASP A 56 -27.11 9.67 -13.54
C ASP A 56 -27.89 10.98 -13.62
N VAL A 57 -27.30 12.08 -13.14
CA VAL A 57 -27.93 13.41 -13.09
C VAL A 57 -27.19 14.37 -13.99
N CYS A 58 -27.92 15.24 -14.69
CA CYS A 58 -27.33 16.29 -15.51
C CYS A 58 -26.36 17.16 -14.67
N PRO A 59 -25.07 17.26 -15.06
CA PRO A 59 -24.05 18.02 -14.34
C PRO A 59 -24.45 19.47 -14.02
N LEU A 60 -25.08 20.17 -14.98
CA LEU A 60 -25.50 21.56 -14.80
C LEU A 60 -26.62 21.70 -13.76
N VAL A 61 -27.58 20.76 -13.75
CA VAL A 61 -28.68 20.75 -12.79
C VAL A 61 -28.15 20.46 -11.39
N HIS A 62 -27.24 19.48 -11.26
CA HIS A 62 -26.61 19.17 -9.98
C HIS A 62 -25.77 20.34 -9.46
N PHE A 63 -25.03 21.03 -10.33
CA PHE A 63 -24.25 22.21 -9.96
C PHE A 63 -25.12 23.32 -9.37
N VAL A 64 -26.21 23.67 -10.05
CA VAL A 64 -27.14 24.71 -9.60
C VAL A 64 -27.77 24.34 -8.26
N ARG A 65 -28.25 23.11 -8.12
CA ARG A 65 -29.00 22.67 -6.93
C ARG A 65 -28.16 22.41 -5.69
N ARG A 66 -26.92 21.92 -5.88
CA ARG A 66 -26.12 21.39 -4.77
C ARG A 66 -24.66 21.76 -4.87
N GLY A 67 -24.05 21.57 -6.04
CA GLY A 67 -22.61 21.73 -6.23
C GLY A 67 -22.07 23.09 -5.86
N ALA A 68 -22.72 24.14 -6.35
CA ALA A 68 -22.36 25.52 -6.10
C ALA A 68 -22.39 25.88 -4.61
N ALA A 69 -23.33 25.32 -3.84
CA ALA A 69 -23.51 25.59 -2.43
C ALA A 69 -22.41 24.95 -1.57
N ILE A 70 -21.91 23.78 -1.97
CA ILE A 70 -20.81 23.08 -1.27
C ILE A 70 -19.43 23.38 -1.87
N GLY A 71 -19.32 24.37 -2.76
CA GLY A 71 -18.05 24.85 -3.30
C GLY A 71 -17.43 24.01 -4.42
N LEU A 72 -18.20 23.14 -5.08
CA LEU A 72 -17.68 22.38 -6.24
C LEU A 72 -17.48 23.30 -7.44
N SER A 73 -16.31 23.19 -8.06
CA SER A 73 -15.96 23.98 -9.24
C SER A 73 -16.57 23.40 -10.53
N PRO A 74 -17.22 24.22 -11.37
CA PRO A 74 -17.75 23.80 -12.68
C PRO A 74 -16.67 23.73 -13.77
N HIS A 75 -15.54 24.40 -13.57
CA HIS A 75 -14.44 24.48 -14.53
C HIS A 75 -13.11 24.69 -13.79
N PRO A 76 -12.01 24.03 -14.20
CA PRO A 76 -10.79 24.03 -13.39
C PRO A 76 -10.09 25.37 -13.19
N TRP A 77 -10.30 26.31 -14.11
CA TRP A 77 -9.88 27.71 -13.98
C TRP A 77 -11.01 28.63 -13.51
N PHE A 78 -12.02 28.09 -12.83
CA PHE A 78 -13.10 28.85 -12.23
C PHE A 78 -13.28 28.45 -10.76
N ASP A 79 -12.70 29.24 -9.86
CA ASP A 79 -12.91 29.11 -8.42
C ASP A 79 -14.04 30.05 -8.00
N GLY A 80 -15.26 29.51 -7.96
CA GLY A 80 -16.45 30.30 -7.62
C GLY A 80 -16.42 30.87 -6.19
N ALA A 81 -15.78 30.18 -5.25
CA ALA A 81 -15.71 30.61 -3.86
C ALA A 81 -14.71 31.76 -3.69
N TRP A 82 -13.54 31.65 -4.31
CA TRP A 82 -12.57 32.74 -4.36
C TRP A 82 -13.12 33.93 -5.14
N TYR A 83 -13.72 33.70 -6.31
CA TYR A 83 -14.28 34.76 -7.15
C TYR A 83 -15.35 35.57 -6.39
N ALA A 84 -16.27 34.88 -5.71
CA ALA A 84 -17.31 35.53 -4.91
C ALA A 84 -16.71 36.39 -3.79
N ARG A 85 -15.70 35.88 -3.07
CA ARG A 85 -15.00 36.64 -2.03
C ARG A 85 -14.24 37.85 -2.58
N ARG A 86 -13.67 37.73 -3.78
CA ARG A 86 -12.80 38.76 -4.37
C ARG A 86 -13.58 39.91 -5.00
N TYR A 87 -14.74 39.62 -5.61
CA TYR A 87 -15.45 40.57 -6.47
C TYR A 87 -16.92 40.81 -6.10
N LEU A 88 -17.54 39.95 -5.28
CA LEU A 88 -18.98 40.03 -4.97
C LEU A 88 -19.28 40.39 -3.52
N ASP A 89 -18.27 40.53 -2.65
CA ASP A 89 -18.37 40.89 -1.22
C ASP A 89 -19.46 40.15 -0.42
N GLN A 90 -19.86 38.95 -0.88
CA GLN A 90 -20.90 38.13 -0.28
C GLN A 90 -20.58 36.64 -0.44
N PRO A 91 -20.85 35.79 0.57
CA PRO A 91 -20.81 34.34 0.42
C PRO A 91 -22.04 33.86 -0.37
N LYS A 92 -22.11 34.17 -1.67
CA LYS A 92 -23.15 33.64 -2.56
C LYS A 92 -22.78 32.23 -3.05
N PRO A 93 -23.75 31.35 -3.37
CA PRO A 93 -23.48 30.05 -3.99
C PRO A 93 -22.69 30.21 -5.30
N GLY A 94 -21.73 29.31 -5.55
CA GLY A 94 -20.80 29.38 -6.69
C GLY A 94 -21.44 29.46 -8.09
N ALA A 95 -22.73 29.14 -8.23
CA ALA A 95 -23.49 29.29 -9.47
C ALA A 95 -23.78 30.77 -9.79
N LEU A 96 -24.02 31.61 -8.79
CA LEU A 96 -24.18 33.05 -8.99
C LEU A 96 -22.85 33.72 -9.36
N ALA A 97 -21.74 33.21 -8.82
CA ALA A 97 -20.39 33.66 -9.21
C ALA A 97 -20.13 33.41 -10.70
N LEU A 98 -20.47 32.22 -11.21
CA LEU A 98 -20.31 31.89 -12.63
C LEU A 98 -21.24 32.74 -13.51
N VAL A 99 -22.49 32.94 -13.10
CA VAL A 99 -23.44 33.82 -13.81
C VAL A 99 -22.90 35.25 -13.89
N HIS A 100 -22.40 35.81 -12.78
CA HIS A 100 -21.81 37.14 -12.76
C HIS A 100 -20.61 37.22 -13.69
N PHE A 101 -19.70 36.24 -13.61
CA PHE A 101 -18.51 36.23 -14.46
C PHE A 101 -18.85 36.24 -15.96
N LEU A 102 -19.80 35.39 -16.38
CA LEU A 102 -20.27 35.32 -17.77
C LEU A 102 -21.00 36.58 -18.22
N ALA A 103 -21.79 37.20 -17.32
CA ALA A 103 -22.62 38.35 -17.66
C ALA A 103 -21.83 39.67 -17.70
N GLU A 104 -20.93 39.89 -16.75
CA GLU A 104 -20.25 41.19 -16.58
C GLU A 104 -18.80 41.07 -16.10
N GLY A 105 -18.48 40.08 -15.28
CA GLY A 105 -17.16 39.97 -14.64
C GLY A 105 -16.00 39.91 -15.62
N ALA A 106 -16.08 39.09 -16.67
CA ALA A 106 -15.03 39.03 -17.68
C ALA A 106 -14.84 40.39 -18.39
N ARG A 107 -15.94 41.10 -18.69
CA ARG A 107 -15.89 42.44 -19.30
C ARG A 107 -15.31 43.49 -18.35
N ALA A 108 -15.56 43.36 -17.05
CA ALA A 108 -14.96 44.19 -16.01
C ALA A 108 -13.46 43.90 -15.80
N GLY A 109 -12.90 42.87 -16.45
CA GLY A 109 -11.51 42.45 -16.26
C GLY A 109 -11.28 41.62 -15.00
N HIS A 110 -12.34 41.10 -14.38
CA HIS A 110 -12.22 40.18 -13.26
C HIS A 110 -11.70 38.84 -13.77
N VAL A 111 -10.79 38.22 -13.03
CA VAL A 111 -10.28 36.89 -13.37
C VAL A 111 -11.05 35.82 -12.61
N PRO A 112 -11.22 34.62 -13.17
CA PRO A 112 -12.04 33.55 -12.56
C PRO A 112 -11.29 32.70 -11.53
N HIS A 113 -9.99 32.90 -11.33
CA HIS A 113 -9.14 32.04 -10.50
C HIS A 113 -7.98 32.83 -9.89
N PRO A 114 -7.56 32.53 -8.64
CA PRO A 114 -6.47 33.25 -7.95
C PRO A 114 -5.14 33.22 -8.70
N ALA A 115 -4.83 32.13 -9.40
CA ALA A 115 -3.61 32.01 -10.21
C ALA A 115 -3.56 32.95 -11.44
N LEU A 116 -4.61 33.71 -11.70
CA LEU A 116 -4.66 34.76 -12.72
C LEU A 116 -4.70 36.16 -12.10
N ASP A 117 -4.83 36.29 -10.78
CA ASP A 117 -4.88 37.58 -10.05
C ASP A 117 -3.46 38.12 -9.85
N GLU A 118 -2.79 38.42 -10.96
CA GLU A 118 -1.42 38.92 -11.01
C GLU A 118 -1.36 40.26 -11.76
N PRO A 119 -0.44 41.19 -11.38
CA PRO A 119 -0.34 42.51 -12.02
C PRO A 119 -0.16 42.47 -13.53
N ALA A 120 0.61 41.50 -14.05
CA ALA A 120 0.84 41.33 -15.48
C ALA A 120 -0.44 40.94 -16.24
N VAL A 121 -1.28 40.08 -15.67
CA VAL A 121 -2.56 39.69 -16.24
C VAL A 121 -3.55 40.86 -16.18
N ALA A 122 -3.61 41.56 -15.06
CA ALA A 122 -4.44 42.76 -14.90
C ALA A 122 -4.10 43.85 -15.93
N ALA A 123 -2.80 44.10 -16.19
CA ALA A 123 -2.36 45.05 -17.20
C ALA A 123 -2.81 44.65 -18.63
N ARG A 124 -2.67 43.36 -18.98
CA ARG A 124 -3.14 42.83 -20.27
C ARG A 124 -4.65 42.97 -20.44
N LEU A 125 -5.42 42.69 -19.39
CA LEU A 125 -6.88 42.83 -19.42
C LEU A 125 -7.33 44.29 -19.49
N ALA A 126 -6.64 45.19 -18.79
CA ALA A 126 -6.91 46.63 -18.83
C ALA A 126 -6.68 47.21 -20.24
N ALA A 127 -5.63 46.74 -20.94
CA ALA A 127 -5.31 47.15 -22.31
C ALA A 127 -6.26 46.57 -23.37
N ALA A 128 -7.02 45.53 -23.06
CA ALA A 128 -7.95 44.88 -23.99
C ALA A 128 -9.34 45.51 -23.95
N ASP A 129 -10.01 45.51 -25.11
CA ASP A 129 -11.42 45.90 -25.23
C ASP A 129 -12.31 45.03 -24.32
N PRO A 130 -13.28 45.62 -23.57
CA PRO A 130 -14.14 44.86 -22.66
C PRO A 130 -14.82 43.64 -23.29
N SER A 131 -15.20 43.68 -24.57
CA SER A 131 -15.84 42.56 -25.25
C SER A 131 -14.87 41.40 -25.55
N ALA A 132 -13.57 41.68 -25.66
CA ALA A 132 -12.53 40.70 -25.98
C ALA A 132 -11.89 40.07 -24.73
N ARG A 133 -12.14 40.62 -23.53
CA ARG A 133 -11.48 40.18 -22.29
C ARG A 133 -11.73 38.72 -21.95
N GLU A 134 -12.94 38.19 -22.16
CA GLU A 134 -13.21 36.76 -21.90
C GLU A 134 -12.35 35.85 -22.79
N ALA A 135 -12.26 36.17 -24.08
CA ALA A 135 -11.41 35.45 -25.02
C ALA A 135 -9.94 35.59 -24.65
N LEU A 136 -9.49 36.78 -24.23
CA LEU A 136 -8.13 37.00 -23.75
C LEU A 136 -7.81 36.19 -22.47
N ILE A 137 -8.72 36.12 -21.50
CA ILE A 137 -8.54 35.27 -20.31
C ILE A 137 -8.36 33.81 -20.74
N ARG A 138 -9.16 33.32 -21.70
CA ARG A 138 -9.00 31.96 -22.25
C ARG A 138 -7.67 31.77 -22.98
N THR A 139 -7.18 32.78 -23.70
CA THR A 139 -5.85 32.75 -24.33
C THR A 139 -4.74 32.74 -23.29
N ILE A 140 -4.82 33.56 -22.24
CA ILE A 140 -3.84 33.58 -21.14
C ILE A 140 -3.82 32.22 -20.42
N ILE A 141 -4.99 31.61 -20.21
CA ILE A 141 -5.09 30.25 -19.67
C ILE A 141 -4.44 29.27 -20.64
N ALA A 142 -4.70 29.35 -21.94
CA ALA A 142 -4.11 28.46 -22.94
C ALA A 142 -2.59 28.64 -23.05
N GLU A 143 -2.08 29.87 -22.97
CA GLU A 143 -0.65 30.18 -22.88
C GLU A 143 -0.04 29.55 -21.62
N ARG A 144 -0.69 29.75 -20.47
CA ARG A 144 -0.26 29.12 -19.20
C ARG A 144 -0.33 27.60 -19.28
N GLU A 145 -1.36 27.03 -19.88
CA GLU A 145 -1.54 25.59 -20.10
C GLU A 145 -0.53 25.03 -21.12
N ALA A 146 -0.08 25.81 -22.10
CA ALA A 146 1.01 25.47 -23.00
C ALA A 146 2.37 25.52 -22.28
N ASP A 147 2.58 26.48 -21.38
CA ASP A 147 3.72 26.51 -20.44
C ASP A 147 3.67 25.38 -19.40
N LEU A 148 2.52 24.72 -19.21
CA LEU A 148 2.45 23.46 -18.45
C LEU A 148 3.08 22.29 -19.23
N GLY A 149 3.49 22.43 -20.50
CA GLY A 149 4.04 21.33 -21.31
C GLY A 149 5.08 20.47 -20.59
N PRO A 150 6.11 21.06 -19.94
CA PRO A 150 7.07 20.30 -19.15
C PRO A 150 6.47 19.67 -17.89
N ALA A 151 5.51 20.32 -17.23
CA ALA A 151 4.79 19.76 -16.08
C ALA A 151 3.88 18.58 -16.47
N GLN A 152 3.20 18.68 -17.61
CA GLN A 152 2.40 17.62 -18.19
C GLN A 152 3.28 16.43 -18.60
N ALA A 153 4.49 16.68 -19.12
CA ALA A 153 5.44 15.63 -19.49
C ALA A 153 5.90 14.77 -18.30
N LEU A 154 5.79 15.28 -17.07
CA LEU A 154 6.06 14.53 -15.85
C LEU A 154 4.88 13.67 -15.39
N VAL A 155 3.70 13.78 -16.00
CA VAL A 155 2.58 12.88 -15.71
C VAL A 155 2.59 11.73 -16.72
N ASP A 156 3.04 10.55 -16.26
CA ASP A 156 3.05 9.33 -17.07
C ASP A 156 1.62 8.80 -17.17
N SER A 157 0.95 9.10 -18.28
CA SER A 157 -0.46 8.77 -18.47
C SER A 157 -0.74 7.26 -18.43
N ARG A 158 0.19 6.42 -18.91
CA ARG A 158 0.01 4.96 -18.90
C ARG A 158 0.16 4.43 -17.48
N TRP A 159 1.19 4.86 -16.76
CA TRP A 159 1.39 4.46 -15.38
C TRP A 159 0.28 5.00 -14.46
N TYR A 160 -0.14 6.25 -14.64
CA TYR A 160 -1.16 6.91 -13.82
C TYR A 160 -2.51 6.19 -13.90
N LEU A 161 -2.95 5.80 -15.10
CA LEU A 161 -4.19 5.04 -15.27
C LEU A 161 -4.10 3.62 -14.73
N ALA A 162 -2.92 3.00 -14.76
CA ALA A 162 -2.70 1.70 -14.15
C ALA A 162 -2.68 1.77 -12.61
N ALA A 163 -2.07 2.82 -12.05
CA ALA A 163 -2.01 3.06 -10.61
C ALA A 163 -3.35 3.53 -10.02
N TYR A 164 -4.17 4.22 -10.82
CA TYR A 164 -5.44 4.81 -10.40
C TYR A 164 -6.62 4.34 -11.27
N PRO A 165 -7.15 3.13 -11.03
CA PRO A 165 -8.23 2.53 -11.83
C PRO A 165 -9.53 3.33 -11.82
N ASP A 166 -9.76 4.15 -10.80
CA ASP A 166 -10.89 5.06 -10.70
C ASP A 166 -10.83 6.20 -11.72
N VAL A 167 -9.64 6.77 -11.93
CA VAL A 167 -9.39 7.77 -12.99
C VAL A 167 -9.54 7.11 -14.38
N ALA A 168 -9.08 5.86 -14.52
CA ALA A 168 -9.24 5.10 -15.76
C ALA A 168 -10.70 4.83 -16.12
N ARG A 169 -11.51 4.39 -15.15
CA ARG A 169 -12.97 4.21 -15.35
C ARG A 169 -13.68 5.52 -15.66
N ALA A 170 -13.22 6.63 -15.09
CA ALA A 170 -13.79 7.94 -15.34
C ALA A 170 -13.46 8.52 -16.74
N GLY A 171 -12.51 7.92 -17.47
CA GLY A 171 -12.11 8.38 -18.81
C GLY A 171 -11.52 9.79 -18.81
N VAL A 172 -10.98 10.24 -17.67
CA VAL A 172 -10.41 11.57 -17.51
C VAL A 172 -8.96 11.56 -17.98
N ASP A 173 -8.53 12.62 -18.66
CA ASP A 173 -7.13 12.80 -19.03
C ASP A 173 -6.24 12.85 -17.77
N PRO A 174 -5.22 11.97 -17.64
CA PRO A 174 -4.37 11.91 -16.45
C PRO A 174 -3.59 13.18 -16.15
N ARG A 175 -3.09 13.86 -17.18
CA ARG A 175 -2.29 15.09 -17.04
C ARG A 175 -3.17 16.19 -16.47
N LEU A 176 -4.36 16.31 -17.03
CA LEU A 176 -5.39 17.23 -16.60
C LEU A 176 -5.87 16.92 -15.19
N HIS A 177 -6.13 15.64 -14.89
CA HIS A 177 -6.56 15.18 -13.58
C HIS A 177 -5.51 15.53 -12.52
N TYR A 178 -4.26 15.12 -12.74
CA TYR A 178 -3.19 15.34 -11.78
C TYR A 178 -3.00 16.82 -11.48
N LEU A 179 -2.83 17.66 -12.52
CA LEU A 179 -2.56 19.10 -12.36
C LEU A 179 -3.69 19.85 -11.65
N ARG A 180 -4.93 19.35 -11.74
CA ARG A 180 -6.14 20.02 -11.20
C ARG A 180 -6.56 19.50 -9.84
N SER A 181 -6.61 18.19 -9.63
CA SER A 181 -7.13 17.58 -8.39
C SER A 181 -6.27 16.44 -7.85
N GLY A 182 -5.64 15.64 -8.72
CA GLY A 182 -4.93 14.43 -8.29
C GLY A 182 -3.83 14.68 -7.25
N TRP A 183 -3.13 15.82 -7.31
CA TRP A 183 -2.12 16.15 -6.29
C TRP A 183 -2.74 16.49 -4.92
N ARG A 184 -3.96 17.04 -4.87
CA ARG A 184 -4.69 17.30 -3.61
C ARG A 184 -5.12 16.00 -2.94
N GLU A 185 -5.38 14.99 -3.76
CA GLU A 185 -5.66 13.60 -3.35
C GLU A 185 -4.38 12.83 -2.98
N ARG A 186 -3.21 13.49 -2.93
CA ARG A 186 -1.90 12.89 -2.64
C ARG A 186 -1.51 11.78 -3.63
N ARG A 187 -2.07 11.77 -4.84
CA ARG A 187 -1.65 10.86 -5.91
C ARG A 187 -0.30 11.28 -6.46
N ASP A 188 0.45 10.34 -6.99
CA ASP A 188 1.75 10.57 -7.62
C ASP A 188 1.58 10.65 -9.15
N PRO A 189 2.32 11.50 -9.87
CA PRO A 189 2.18 11.66 -11.31
C PRO A 189 2.98 10.61 -12.12
N ASN A 190 4.00 10.02 -11.49
CA ASN A 190 4.88 8.98 -12.04
C ASN A 190 5.62 8.29 -10.87
N PRO A 191 6.32 7.14 -11.07
CA PRO A 191 7.02 6.41 -10.00
C PRO A 191 8.15 7.18 -9.31
N TRP A 192 8.67 8.24 -9.92
CA TRP A 192 9.87 8.97 -9.53
C TRP A 192 9.57 10.37 -8.98
N PHE A 193 8.30 10.71 -8.83
CA PHE A 193 7.83 11.93 -8.20
C PHE A 193 6.80 11.55 -7.14
N SER A 194 7.07 11.86 -5.87
CA SER A 194 6.12 11.63 -4.78
C SER A 194 5.52 12.96 -4.33
N THR A 195 4.21 13.09 -4.55
CA THR A 195 3.44 14.28 -4.15
C THR A 195 3.50 14.51 -2.64
N SER A 196 3.39 13.43 -1.86
CA SER A 196 3.46 13.49 -0.40
C SER A 196 4.84 13.92 0.08
N TYR A 197 5.91 13.32 -0.47
CA TYR A 197 7.29 13.71 -0.17
C TYR A 197 7.56 15.17 -0.49
N TYR A 198 7.14 15.61 -1.68
CA TYR A 198 7.40 16.96 -2.16
C TYR A 198 6.72 18.02 -1.28
N LEU A 199 5.43 17.82 -0.98
CA LEU A 199 4.65 18.74 -0.15
C LEU A 199 5.14 18.77 1.30
N ALA A 200 5.63 17.66 1.85
CA ALA A 200 6.21 17.64 3.19
C ALA A 200 7.48 18.50 3.30
N ARG A 201 8.29 18.54 2.23
CA ARG A 201 9.55 19.32 2.19
C ARG A 201 9.36 20.74 1.69
N GLN A 202 8.24 21.04 1.04
CA GLN A 202 7.88 22.35 0.51
C GLN A 202 6.55 22.81 1.11
N PRO A 203 6.48 23.08 2.44
CA PRO A 203 5.23 23.40 3.12
C PRO A 203 4.54 24.65 2.57
N ALA A 204 5.29 25.63 2.05
CA ALA A 204 4.75 26.80 1.38
C ALA A 204 3.87 26.44 0.17
N VAL A 205 4.26 25.41 -0.60
CA VAL A 205 3.50 24.90 -1.76
C VAL A 205 2.15 24.33 -1.34
N ALA A 206 2.11 23.65 -0.19
CA ALA A 206 0.87 23.11 0.37
C ALA A 206 -0.08 24.22 0.83
N ILE A 207 0.47 25.27 1.46
CA ILE A 207 -0.30 26.42 1.97
C ILE A 207 -0.84 27.27 0.81
N GLU A 208 -0.02 27.53 -0.20
CA GLU A 208 -0.38 28.36 -1.37
C GLU A 208 -1.25 27.59 -2.39
N GLY A 209 -1.44 26.28 -2.18
CA GLY A 209 -2.30 25.45 -3.02
C GLY A 209 -1.79 25.29 -4.46
N ILE A 210 -0.47 25.36 -4.65
CA ILE A 210 0.19 25.24 -5.95
C ILE A 210 0.41 23.75 -6.28
N CYS A 211 0.17 23.36 -7.53
CA CYS A 211 0.45 21.99 -7.98
C CYS A 211 1.94 21.65 -7.80
N PRO A 212 2.29 20.54 -7.11
CA PRO A 212 3.69 20.15 -6.84
C PRO A 212 4.57 20.02 -8.07
N VAL A 213 4.08 19.37 -9.13
CA VAL A 213 4.84 19.20 -10.39
C VAL A 213 5.07 20.53 -11.08
N LEU A 214 4.07 21.41 -11.07
CA LEU A 214 4.21 22.76 -11.62
C LEU A 214 5.25 23.57 -10.85
N HIS A 215 5.19 23.52 -9.51
CA HIS A 215 6.17 24.17 -8.66
C HIS A 215 7.58 23.62 -8.90
N PHE A 216 7.74 22.30 -8.98
CA PHE A 216 9.02 21.63 -9.23
C PHE A 216 9.67 22.11 -10.53
N VAL A 217 8.92 22.14 -11.63
CA VAL A 217 9.41 22.56 -12.94
C VAL A 217 9.79 24.04 -12.94
N LEU A 218 8.94 24.92 -12.40
CA LEU A 218 9.13 26.36 -12.53
C LEU A 218 10.20 26.92 -11.57
N ARG A 219 10.32 26.34 -10.37
CA ARG A 219 11.13 26.92 -9.28
C ARG A 219 11.86 25.87 -8.47
N GLY A 220 11.16 24.81 -8.09
CA GLY A 220 11.63 23.85 -7.10
C GLY A 220 12.95 23.18 -7.46
N ALA A 221 13.08 22.67 -8.68
CA ALA A 221 14.30 21.96 -9.09
C ALA A 221 15.53 22.90 -9.13
N ALA A 222 15.36 24.15 -9.56
CA ALA A 222 16.42 25.16 -9.53
C ALA A 222 16.82 25.54 -8.09
N ALA A 223 15.86 25.53 -7.17
CA ALA A 223 16.09 25.74 -5.74
C ALA A 223 16.56 24.47 -4.99
N GLY A 224 16.84 23.37 -5.70
CA GLY A 224 17.33 22.11 -5.10
C GLY A 224 16.25 21.23 -4.46
N ALA A 225 14.97 21.53 -4.67
CA ALA A 225 13.88 20.65 -4.25
C ALA A 225 13.84 19.39 -5.11
N GLU A 226 13.88 18.22 -4.46
CA GLU A 226 13.86 16.93 -5.16
C GLU A 226 12.45 16.36 -5.30
N PRO A 227 12.13 15.68 -6.42
CA PRO A 227 10.79 15.19 -6.72
C PRO A 227 10.41 13.94 -5.90
N SER A 228 11.40 13.14 -5.49
CA SER A 228 11.23 11.97 -4.63
C SER A 228 12.57 11.64 -3.95
N ARG A 229 12.56 10.64 -3.05
CA ARG A 229 13.80 10.10 -2.45
C ARG A 229 14.69 9.42 -3.50
N GLY A 230 14.08 8.80 -4.50
CA GLY A 230 14.78 7.98 -5.49
C GLY A 230 15.40 8.76 -6.66
N PHE A 231 15.23 10.08 -6.72
CA PHE A 231 15.70 10.89 -7.85
C PHE A 231 16.48 12.12 -7.38
N ARG A 232 17.70 12.32 -7.90
CA ARG A 232 18.55 13.49 -7.61
C ARG A 232 18.71 14.36 -8.84
N SER A 233 17.88 15.39 -8.96
CA SER A 233 17.75 16.23 -10.15
C SER A 233 19.05 16.94 -10.50
N ALA A 234 19.69 17.57 -9.51
CA ALA A 234 20.94 18.30 -9.72
C ALA A 234 22.11 17.37 -10.06
N TRP A 235 22.18 16.20 -9.42
CA TRP A 235 23.22 15.22 -9.71
C TRP A 235 23.02 14.60 -11.10
N TYR A 236 21.79 14.20 -11.44
CA TYR A 236 21.44 13.62 -12.73
C TYR A 236 21.77 14.58 -13.89
N ALA A 237 21.40 15.85 -13.75
CA ALA A 237 21.69 16.87 -14.75
C ALA A 237 23.19 17.07 -14.98
N ARG A 238 24.00 17.09 -13.91
CA ARG A 238 25.46 17.15 -14.03
C ARG A 238 26.06 15.91 -14.68
N ARG A 239 25.49 14.74 -14.41
CA ARG A 239 26.03 13.45 -14.84
C ARG A 239 25.73 13.12 -16.30
N TYR A 240 24.55 13.49 -16.79
CA TYR A 240 24.03 13.04 -18.09
C TYR A 240 23.58 14.16 -19.04
N LEU A 241 23.42 15.40 -18.54
CA LEU A 241 22.88 16.52 -19.33
C LEU A 241 23.85 17.70 -19.44
N ASP A 242 25.15 17.48 -19.19
CA ASP A 242 26.20 18.51 -19.29
C ASP A 242 25.86 19.83 -18.57
N GLY A 243 25.18 19.75 -17.42
CA GLY A 243 24.82 20.92 -16.62
C GLY A 243 23.54 21.66 -17.05
N ALA A 244 22.69 21.04 -17.89
CA ALA A 244 21.35 21.55 -18.17
C ALA A 244 20.53 21.82 -16.88
N PRO A 245 19.48 22.67 -16.93
CA PRO A 245 18.69 22.99 -15.74
C PRO A 245 18.13 21.74 -15.07
N ALA A 246 18.25 21.64 -13.74
CA ALA A 246 17.78 20.50 -12.95
C ALA A 246 16.27 20.18 -13.17
N ALA A 247 15.46 21.19 -13.51
CA ALA A 247 14.05 21.04 -13.86
C ALA A 247 13.80 20.11 -15.05
N THR A 248 14.78 19.96 -15.95
CA THR A 248 14.70 19.11 -17.14
C THR A 248 15.13 17.66 -16.87
N ALA A 249 15.81 17.40 -15.74
CA ALA A 249 16.42 16.11 -15.41
C ALA A 249 15.39 14.97 -15.36
N LEU A 250 14.32 15.15 -14.59
CA LEU A 250 13.29 14.12 -14.45
C LEU A 250 12.57 13.86 -15.78
N ALA A 251 12.28 14.90 -16.55
CA ALA A 251 11.63 14.77 -17.85
C ALA A 251 12.52 14.08 -18.89
N HIS A 252 13.84 14.28 -18.82
CA HIS A 252 14.79 13.51 -19.64
C HIS A 252 14.84 12.05 -19.19
N PHE A 253 14.94 11.81 -17.88
CA PHE A 253 15.00 10.46 -17.34
C PHE A 253 13.78 9.62 -17.73
N LEU A 254 12.57 10.15 -17.57
CA LEU A 254 11.33 9.43 -17.92
C LEU A 254 11.22 9.15 -19.43
N ARG A 255 11.77 10.01 -20.30
CA ARG A 255 11.67 9.85 -21.76
C ARG A 255 12.76 8.98 -22.37
N GLN A 256 13.96 9.01 -21.81
CA GLN A 256 15.15 8.43 -22.42
C GLN A 256 16.01 7.71 -21.39
N GLY A 257 16.22 8.33 -20.22
CA GLY A 257 17.17 7.81 -19.23
C GLY A 257 16.79 6.45 -18.66
N LEU A 258 15.52 6.19 -18.40
CA LEU A 258 15.05 4.91 -17.89
C LEU A 258 15.34 3.77 -18.89
N ASP A 259 15.10 4.02 -20.18
CA ASP A 259 15.33 3.03 -21.23
C ASP A 259 16.80 2.81 -21.54
N ALA A 260 17.61 3.86 -21.41
CA ALA A 260 19.05 3.79 -21.50
C ALA A 260 19.71 3.22 -20.22
N GLY A 261 18.94 2.95 -19.16
CA GLY A 261 19.46 2.46 -17.88
C GLY A 261 20.33 3.47 -17.12
N LEU A 262 20.13 4.77 -17.36
CA LEU A 262 20.85 5.84 -16.67
C LEU A 262 20.43 5.89 -15.20
N ALA A 263 21.38 6.02 -14.29
CA ALA A 263 21.08 6.04 -12.86
C ALA A 263 20.31 7.33 -12.49
N PRO A 264 19.17 7.27 -11.79
CA PRO A 264 18.46 8.46 -11.31
C PRO A 264 19.05 9.04 -10.01
N HIS A 265 19.92 8.29 -9.36
CA HIS A 265 20.47 8.58 -8.03
C HIS A 265 21.93 8.09 -7.95
N PRO A 266 22.83 8.79 -7.23
CA PRO A 266 24.24 8.38 -7.08
C PRO A 266 24.45 6.93 -6.64
N LEU A 267 23.60 6.44 -5.73
CA LEU A 267 23.66 5.04 -5.24
C LEU A 267 23.47 3.99 -6.35
N LEU A 268 22.83 4.37 -7.45
CA LEU A 268 22.64 3.50 -8.61
C LEU A 268 23.71 3.69 -9.69
N ASP A 269 24.64 4.64 -9.56
CA ASP A 269 25.69 4.92 -10.57
C ASP A 269 26.82 3.89 -10.52
N ARG A 270 26.48 2.66 -10.92
CA ARG A 270 27.40 1.52 -11.01
C ARG A 270 27.28 0.85 -12.38
N PRO A 271 28.38 0.33 -12.95
CA PRO A 271 28.37 -0.32 -14.28
C PRO A 271 27.35 -1.46 -14.39
N GLU A 272 27.17 -2.23 -13.32
CA GLU A 272 26.30 -3.41 -13.28
C GLU A 272 24.81 -3.02 -13.26
N THR A 273 24.48 -1.86 -12.68
CA THR A 273 23.10 -1.36 -12.61
C THR A 273 22.55 -1.10 -14.01
N ALA A 274 23.31 -0.39 -14.86
CA ALA A 274 22.86 -0.07 -16.22
C ALA A 274 22.57 -1.33 -17.04
N LEU A 275 23.48 -2.32 -16.99
CA LEU A 275 23.31 -3.61 -17.67
C LEU A 275 22.07 -4.37 -17.18
N ARG A 276 21.87 -4.42 -15.86
CA ARG A 276 20.72 -5.10 -15.24
C ARG A 276 19.39 -4.44 -15.61
N ILE A 277 19.35 -3.11 -15.72
CA ILE A 277 18.15 -2.38 -16.13
C ILE A 277 17.87 -2.54 -17.62
N GLN A 278 18.90 -2.45 -18.47
CA GLN A 278 18.73 -2.65 -19.91
C GLN A 278 18.25 -4.07 -20.24
N ALA A 279 18.75 -5.08 -19.52
CA ALA A 279 18.32 -6.48 -19.66
C ALA A 279 16.89 -6.74 -19.16
N ALA A 280 16.35 -5.89 -18.28
CA ALA A 280 15.01 -6.03 -17.76
C ALA A 280 13.94 -5.52 -18.75
N PRO A 281 12.75 -6.15 -18.82
CA PRO A 281 11.62 -5.64 -19.59
C PRO A 281 11.27 -4.19 -19.19
N PRO A 282 10.95 -3.29 -20.14
CA PRO A 282 10.65 -1.89 -19.86
C PRO A 282 9.62 -1.68 -18.73
N ALA A 283 8.59 -2.54 -18.69
CA ALA A 283 7.51 -2.47 -17.71
C ALA A 283 7.96 -2.63 -16.25
N ILE A 284 9.12 -3.24 -15.98
CA ILE A 284 9.60 -3.46 -14.60
C ILE A 284 10.82 -2.60 -14.24
N ARG A 285 11.39 -1.82 -15.16
CA ARG A 285 12.63 -1.06 -14.95
C ARG A 285 12.53 -0.05 -13.80
N SER A 286 11.45 0.74 -13.76
CA SER A 286 11.23 1.70 -12.67
C SER A 286 11.12 1.01 -11.31
N ARG A 287 10.36 -0.08 -11.23
CA ARG A 287 10.22 -0.87 -10.00
C ARG A 287 11.58 -1.46 -9.58
N LEU A 288 12.32 -2.04 -10.52
CA LEU A 288 13.63 -2.63 -10.25
C LEU A 288 14.63 -1.60 -9.69
N MET A 289 14.72 -0.40 -10.27
CA MET A 289 15.59 0.66 -9.74
C MET A 289 15.11 1.18 -8.38
N LEU A 290 13.80 1.33 -8.18
CA LEU A 290 13.24 1.73 -6.88
C LEU A 290 13.49 0.66 -5.80
N ASP A 291 13.35 -0.62 -6.13
CA ASP A 291 13.68 -1.73 -5.24
C ASP A 291 15.18 -1.75 -4.89
N MET A 292 16.05 -1.40 -5.85
CA MET A 292 17.49 -1.25 -5.59
C MET A 292 17.80 -0.05 -4.69
N LEU A 293 17.06 1.06 -4.81
CA LEU A 293 17.18 2.23 -3.95
C LEU A 293 16.58 2.02 -2.55
N ASP A 294 15.48 1.27 -2.48
CA ASP A 294 14.89 0.84 -1.21
C ASP A 294 15.77 -0.21 -0.52
N GLY A 295 16.67 -0.87 -1.26
CA GLY A 295 17.65 -1.82 -0.76
C GLY A 295 19.00 -1.22 -0.36
N GLU A 296 19.27 0.06 -0.68
CA GLU A 296 20.53 0.74 -0.36
C GLU A 296 20.26 2.10 0.32
N ASP A 297 20.54 2.15 1.62
CA ASP A 297 20.64 3.30 2.51
C ASP A 297 19.34 4.08 2.81
N LEU A 298 18.54 3.51 3.73
CA LEU A 298 17.93 4.34 4.77
C LEU A 298 19.05 4.72 5.75
N ASP A 299 19.06 5.94 6.27
CA ASP A 299 19.84 6.17 7.49
C ASP A 299 19.29 5.25 8.61
N GLY A 300 20.11 4.96 9.63
CA GLY A 300 19.71 4.07 10.72
C GLY A 300 18.36 4.47 11.32
N ASP A 301 18.11 5.79 11.45
CA ASP A 301 16.88 6.35 11.99
C ASP A 301 15.64 6.10 11.11
N ASP A 302 15.69 6.29 9.79
CA ASP A 302 14.55 6.01 8.90
C ASP A 302 14.23 4.51 8.82
N LEU A 303 15.25 3.65 8.91
CA LEU A 303 15.04 2.19 8.96
C LEU A 303 14.42 1.76 10.29
N LEU A 304 14.82 2.37 11.40
CA LEU A 304 14.21 2.14 12.71
C LEU A 304 12.73 2.47 12.69
N LEU A 305 12.36 3.63 12.16
CA LEU A 305 10.96 4.03 12.00
C LEU A 305 10.20 3.06 11.08
N ALA A 306 10.82 2.60 9.99
CA ALA A 306 10.20 1.67 9.04
C ALA A 306 9.99 0.25 9.61
N LEU A 307 10.78 -0.16 10.60
CA LEU A 307 10.63 -1.44 11.29
C LEU A 307 9.65 -1.38 12.46
N ILE A 308 9.13 -0.20 12.82
CA ILE A 308 8.08 -0.06 13.82
C ILE A 308 6.72 0.03 13.11
N ASP A 309 5.93 -1.05 13.22
CA ASP A 309 4.61 -1.12 12.62
C ASP A 309 3.59 -0.43 13.55
N GLY A 310 3.32 0.86 13.29
CA GLY A 310 2.48 1.67 14.16
C GLY A 310 1.03 1.21 14.27
N ASP A 311 0.47 0.60 13.22
CA ASP A 311 -0.91 0.10 13.26
C ASP A 311 -0.99 -1.20 14.06
N TRP A 312 -0.03 -2.12 13.83
CA TRP A 312 0.08 -3.32 14.62
C TRP A 312 0.39 -3.02 16.09
N TYR A 313 1.29 -2.08 16.37
CA TYR A 313 1.69 -1.70 17.72
C TYR A 313 0.51 -1.19 18.55
N ARG A 314 -0.31 -0.27 17.99
CA ARG A 314 -1.53 0.21 18.64
C ARG A 314 -2.56 -0.90 18.84
N GLY A 315 -2.71 -1.79 17.86
CA GLY A 315 -3.62 -2.93 17.96
C GLY A 315 -3.17 -3.95 19.02
N ARG A 316 -1.86 -4.17 19.15
CA ARG A 316 -1.27 -5.12 20.10
C ARG A 316 -1.27 -4.59 21.54
N TYR A 317 -1.17 -3.27 21.69
CA TYR A 317 -1.02 -2.54 22.95
C TYR A 317 -2.08 -1.43 23.11
N PRO A 318 -3.38 -1.78 23.13
CA PRO A 318 -4.46 -0.81 23.17
C PRO A 318 -4.49 0.04 24.45
N GLU A 319 -3.84 -0.43 25.53
CA GLU A 319 -3.75 0.28 26.82
C GLU A 319 -2.95 1.60 26.74
N LEU A 320 -2.13 1.78 25.71
CA LEU A 320 -1.37 3.02 25.48
C LEU A 320 -2.24 4.16 24.94
N GLY A 321 -3.43 3.84 24.43
CA GLY A 321 -4.37 4.80 23.86
C GLY A 321 -4.03 5.23 22.42
N PRO A 322 -5.00 5.85 21.71
CA PRO A 322 -4.90 6.08 20.27
C PRO A 322 -3.97 7.23 19.86
N ARG A 323 -3.53 8.07 20.81
CA ARG A 323 -2.69 9.26 20.55
C ARG A 323 -1.20 9.03 20.74
N VAL A 324 -0.79 7.85 21.23
CA VAL A 324 0.62 7.52 21.39
C VAL A 324 1.28 7.42 20.02
N ASP A 325 2.46 8.05 19.91
CA ASP A 325 3.40 7.81 18.82
C ASP A 325 4.12 6.47 19.08
N PRO A 326 3.85 5.42 18.29
CA PRO A 326 4.43 4.09 18.53
C PRO A 326 5.94 4.08 18.41
N ALA A 327 6.51 4.89 17.52
CA ALA A 327 7.94 4.93 17.29
C ALA A 327 8.68 5.56 18.48
N GLY A 328 8.26 6.77 18.89
CA GLY A 328 8.77 7.41 20.09
C GLY A 328 8.60 6.54 21.33
N HIS A 329 7.40 5.98 21.54
CA HIS A 329 7.16 5.11 22.70
C HIS A 329 8.06 3.89 22.71
N TYR A 330 8.18 3.17 21.58
CA TYR A 330 9.00 1.97 21.53
C TYR A 330 10.46 2.28 21.84
N LEU A 331 11.05 3.29 21.19
CA LEU A 331 12.46 3.67 21.33
C LEU A 331 12.79 4.18 22.74
N ASP A 332 11.86 4.87 23.40
CA ASP A 332 12.07 5.47 24.73
C ASP A 332 11.86 4.49 25.89
N SER A 333 10.72 3.78 25.90
CA SER A 333 10.28 2.94 27.04
C SER A 333 9.73 1.58 26.66
N GLY A 334 9.11 1.43 25.48
CA GLY A 334 8.41 0.22 25.11
C GLY A 334 9.30 -1.03 25.05
N TRP A 335 10.54 -0.89 24.57
CA TRP A 335 11.48 -2.02 24.58
C TRP A 335 11.90 -2.43 26.01
N LYS A 336 11.95 -1.48 26.96
CA LYS A 336 12.25 -1.76 28.39
C LYS A 336 11.11 -2.53 29.06
N GLU A 337 9.88 -2.31 28.57
CA GLU A 337 8.69 -3.05 28.98
C GLU A 337 8.59 -4.43 28.30
N GLY A 338 9.55 -4.80 27.45
CA GLY A 338 9.55 -6.06 26.71
C GLY A 338 8.52 -6.09 25.57
N ARG A 339 8.08 -4.93 25.08
CA ARG A 339 7.19 -4.85 23.92
C ARG A 339 7.97 -5.08 22.64
N ASP A 340 7.29 -5.56 21.61
CA ASP A 340 7.85 -5.81 20.29
C ASP A 340 7.46 -4.65 19.35
N PRO A 341 8.33 -4.24 18.40
CA PRO A 341 8.04 -3.13 17.48
C PRO A 341 7.21 -3.55 16.26
N ASN A 342 7.26 -4.85 15.92
CA ASN A 342 6.50 -5.45 14.82
C ASN A 342 6.34 -6.98 15.07
N PRO A 343 5.52 -7.69 14.28
CA PRO A 343 5.26 -9.11 14.48
C PRO A 343 6.45 -10.07 14.26
N TRP A 344 7.56 -9.59 13.70
CA TRP A 344 8.73 -10.37 13.27
C TRP A 344 10.03 -9.92 13.94
N PHE A 345 9.93 -9.10 14.98
CA PHE A 345 11.04 -8.72 15.84
C PHE A 345 10.64 -8.97 17.29
N SER A 346 11.36 -9.86 17.99
CA SER A 346 11.10 -10.17 19.39
C SER A 346 12.14 -9.52 20.28
N THR A 347 11.75 -8.48 21.00
CA THR A 347 12.63 -7.70 21.87
C THR A 347 13.30 -8.58 22.94
N SER A 348 12.51 -9.40 23.64
CA SER A 348 13.03 -10.26 24.71
C SER A 348 14.00 -11.33 24.19
N ARG A 349 13.72 -11.92 23.02
CA ARG A 349 14.63 -12.90 22.41
C ARG A 349 15.90 -12.25 21.88
N TYR A 350 15.76 -11.09 21.25
CA TYR A 350 16.90 -10.38 20.72
C TYR A 350 17.88 -10.00 21.85
N ILE A 351 17.37 -9.49 22.98
CA ILE A 351 18.17 -9.25 24.20
C ILE A 351 18.85 -10.54 24.68
N ALA A 352 18.13 -11.67 24.71
CA ALA A 352 18.71 -12.95 25.11
C ALA A 352 19.83 -13.43 24.17
N SER A 353 19.76 -13.06 22.88
CA SER A 353 20.79 -13.36 21.87
C SER A 353 22.00 -12.41 21.91
N ALA A 354 21.84 -11.24 22.53
CA ALA A 354 22.86 -10.20 22.61
C ALA A 354 23.09 -9.80 24.08
N PRO A 355 23.87 -10.58 24.86
CA PRO A 355 24.08 -10.36 26.30
C PRO A 355 24.58 -8.95 26.66
N VAL A 356 25.27 -8.26 25.73
CA VAL A 356 25.70 -6.85 25.88
C VAL A 356 24.53 -5.90 26.17
N LEU A 357 23.34 -6.19 25.65
CA LEU A 357 22.12 -5.39 25.83
C LEU A 357 21.40 -5.67 27.15
N ALA A 358 21.76 -6.74 27.86
CA ALA A 358 21.15 -7.07 29.17
C ALA A 358 21.43 -6.01 30.24
N SER A 359 22.46 -5.18 30.03
CA SER A 359 22.76 -4.00 30.85
C SER A 359 21.73 -2.87 30.71
N GLY A 360 20.84 -2.92 29.71
CA GLY A 360 19.71 -2.01 29.55
C GLY A 360 20.06 -0.62 29.01
N ASN A 361 21.23 -0.44 28.38
CA ASN A 361 21.69 0.88 27.94
C ASN A 361 21.49 1.17 26.44
N ARG A 362 20.98 0.22 25.66
CA ARG A 362 20.74 0.39 24.21
C ARG A 362 19.46 -0.33 23.79
N CYS A 363 18.67 0.33 22.94
CA CYS A 363 17.45 -0.26 22.39
C CYS A 363 17.80 -1.46 21.50
N PRO A 364 17.14 -2.62 21.66
CA PRO A 364 17.35 -3.82 20.83
C PRO A 364 17.20 -3.61 19.33
N LEU A 365 16.23 -2.78 18.91
CA LEU A 365 16.02 -2.52 17.49
C LEU A 365 17.12 -1.62 16.91
N VAL A 366 17.61 -0.66 17.71
CA VAL A 366 18.77 0.18 17.37
C VAL A 366 20.02 -0.69 17.20
N ASP A 367 20.29 -1.58 18.16
CA ASP A 367 21.40 -2.53 18.04
C ASP A 367 21.26 -3.43 16.80
N PHE A 368 20.06 -3.92 16.52
CA PHE A 368 19.80 -4.75 15.34
C PHE A 368 20.13 -4.03 14.03
N VAL A 369 19.69 -2.78 13.90
CA VAL A 369 19.94 -1.97 12.70
C VAL A 369 21.43 -1.62 12.56
N GLU A 370 22.09 -1.24 13.64
CA GLU A 370 23.47 -0.73 13.58
C GLU A 370 24.51 -1.86 13.50
N GLU A 371 24.31 -2.99 14.18
CA GLU A 371 25.34 -4.03 14.34
C GLU A 371 24.80 -5.45 14.24
N GLY A 372 23.58 -5.68 14.72
CA GLY A 372 23.04 -7.00 14.94
C GLY A 372 22.79 -7.80 13.69
N ALA A 373 22.12 -7.18 12.72
CA ALA A 373 21.86 -7.82 11.46
C ALA A 373 23.17 -8.22 10.76
N ALA A 374 24.17 -7.34 10.71
CA ALA A 374 25.49 -7.62 10.14
C ALA A 374 26.23 -8.74 10.90
N ALA A 375 26.04 -8.83 12.21
CA ALA A 375 26.54 -9.94 13.03
C ALA A 375 25.73 -11.25 12.88
N GLY A 376 24.70 -11.27 12.01
CA GLY A 376 23.84 -12.43 11.78
C GLY A 376 22.86 -12.73 12.91
N ARG A 377 22.55 -11.75 13.77
CA ARG A 377 21.56 -11.92 14.84
C ARG A 377 20.15 -11.82 14.26
N ASP A 378 19.39 -12.90 14.46
CA ASP A 378 18.03 -13.00 13.97
C ASP A 378 17.06 -12.11 14.77
N PRO A 379 16.15 -11.39 14.10
CA PRO A 379 15.18 -10.53 14.79
C PRO A 379 14.12 -11.35 15.55
N CYS A 380 13.83 -12.58 15.11
CA CYS A 380 13.02 -13.54 15.83
C CYS A 380 13.37 -14.97 15.37
N ALA A 381 12.94 -15.99 16.14
CA ALA A 381 13.23 -17.39 15.80
C ALA A 381 12.63 -17.86 14.46
N ALA A 382 11.65 -17.13 13.93
CA ALA A 382 10.99 -17.48 12.67
C ALA A 382 11.67 -16.86 11.43
N PHE A 383 12.74 -16.08 11.61
CA PHE A 383 13.39 -15.34 10.53
C PHE A 383 14.91 -15.54 10.59
N ASP A 384 15.48 -16.18 9.58
CA ASP A 384 16.94 -16.35 9.45
C ASP A 384 17.48 -15.24 8.55
N ILE A 385 18.12 -14.24 9.16
CA ILE A 385 18.53 -13.03 8.44
C ILE A 385 19.66 -13.28 7.44
N ALA A 386 20.60 -14.14 7.80
CA ALA A 386 21.74 -14.49 6.95
C ALA A 386 21.29 -15.30 5.74
N TRP A 387 20.43 -16.28 5.95
CA TRP A 387 19.87 -17.08 4.90
C TRP A 387 18.94 -16.26 4.00
N TYR A 388 18.03 -15.45 4.56
CA TYR A 388 17.09 -14.65 3.76
C TYR A 388 17.82 -13.66 2.86
N SER A 389 18.84 -12.98 3.39
CA SER A 389 19.68 -12.03 2.64
C SER A 389 20.37 -12.70 1.45
N ARG A 390 20.97 -13.88 1.66
CA ARG A 390 21.60 -14.64 0.57
C ARG A 390 20.57 -15.16 -0.44
N ARG A 391 19.50 -15.78 0.06
CA ARG A 391 18.53 -16.55 -0.74
C ARG A 391 17.65 -15.67 -1.62
N HIS A 392 17.19 -14.54 -1.09
CA HIS A 392 16.17 -13.70 -1.74
C HIS A 392 16.73 -12.36 -2.23
N LEU A 393 17.80 -11.86 -1.62
CA LEU A 393 18.38 -10.54 -1.96
C LEU A 393 19.73 -10.66 -2.68
N GLY A 394 20.36 -11.83 -2.65
CA GLY A 394 21.67 -12.07 -3.25
C GLY A 394 22.81 -11.37 -2.51
N TRP A 395 22.60 -10.95 -1.27
CA TRP A 395 23.63 -10.32 -0.44
C TRP A 395 24.49 -11.37 0.25
N SER A 396 25.81 -11.20 0.17
CA SER A 396 26.77 -12.07 0.88
C SER A 396 26.70 -11.88 2.39
N GLU A 397 26.44 -10.65 2.83
CA GLU A 397 26.35 -10.26 4.24
C GLU A 397 24.89 -9.91 4.60
N PRO A 398 24.42 -10.35 5.78
CA PRO A 398 23.10 -9.96 6.27
C PRO A 398 23.02 -8.46 6.55
N ARG A 399 21.89 -7.86 6.21
CA ARG A 399 21.60 -6.44 6.47
C ARG A 399 20.19 -6.29 7.06
N PRO A 400 19.93 -5.28 7.90
CA PRO A 400 18.63 -5.13 8.56
C PRO A 400 17.49 -4.85 7.57
N GLU A 401 17.79 -4.33 6.38
CA GLU A 401 16.87 -4.16 5.26
C GLU A 401 16.26 -5.48 4.79
N ALA A 402 16.88 -6.63 5.10
CA ALA A 402 16.31 -7.93 4.81
C ALA A 402 14.97 -8.16 5.53
N LEU A 403 14.89 -7.75 6.81
CA LEU A 403 13.66 -7.81 7.58
C LEU A 403 12.61 -6.85 7.00
N ARG A 404 13.02 -5.62 6.64
CA ARG A 404 12.12 -4.63 6.01
C ARG A 404 11.57 -5.14 4.67
N HIS A 405 12.44 -5.69 3.82
CA HIS A 405 12.03 -6.28 2.55
C HIS A 405 11.03 -7.42 2.77
N PHE A 406 11.28 -8.28 3.75
CA PHE A 406 10.33 -9.33 4.09
C PHE A 406 8.96 -8.78 4.53
N LEU A 407 8.94 -7.80 5.43
CA LEU A 407 7.70 -7.19 5.91
C LEU A 407 6.88 -6.53 4.79
N ARG A 408 7.54 -5.89 3.81
CA ARG A 408 6.86 -5.17 2.72
C ARG A 408 6.54 -6.03 1.50
N VAL A 409 7.43 -6.95 1.15
CA VAL A 409 7.39 -7.72 -0.10
C VAL A 409 7.29 -9.21 0.18
N GLY A 410 8.15 -9.73 1.05
CA GLY A 410 8.22 -11.17 1.33
C GLY A 410 6.90 -11.76 1.83
N LEU A 411 6.25 -11.11 2.80
CA LEU A 411 4.93 -11.51 3.29
C LEU A 411 3.86 -11.48 2.19
N ALA A 412 3.86 -10.47 1.33
CA ALA A 412 2.86 -10.35 0.26
C ALA A 412 3.04 -11.40 -0.84
N THR A 413 4.29 -11.75 -1.13
CA THR A 413 4.69 -12.64 -2.24
C THR A 413 4.93 -14.09 -1.81
N GLY A 414 4.87 -14.38 -0.50
CA GLY A 414 5.07 -15.73 0.02
C GLY A 414 6.53 -16.16 0.11
N LEU A 415 7.49 -15.23 0.15
CA LEU A 415 8.91 -15.61 0.34
C LEU A 415 9.09 -16.25 1.71
N ALA A 416 9.83 -17.37 1.73
CA ALA A 416 10.15 -18.05 2.97
C ALA A 416 11.06 -17.14 3.82
N PRO A 417 10.75 -16.91 5.11
CA PRO A 417 11.62 -16.14 6.01
C PRO A 417 12.78 -16.95 6.60
N HIS A 418 12.73 -18.28 6.44
CA HIS A 418 13.62 -19.23 7.10
C HIS A 418 13.82 -20.46 6.20
N PRO A 419 15.00 -21.10 6.17
CA PRO A 419 15.26 -22.28 5.32
C PRO A 419 14.30 -23.45 5.58
N ALA A 420 13.81 -23.57 6.81
CA ALA A 420 12.77 -24.53 7.18
C ALA A 420 11.47 -24.40 6.36
N LEU A 421 11.24 -23.24 5.73
CA LEU A 421 10.09 -22.95 4.86
C LEU A 421 10.41 -22.96 3.35
N ASP A 422 11.64 -23.25 2.92
CA ASP A 422 12.05 -23.18 1.50
C ASP A 422 11.90 -24.54 0.77
N GLY A 423 10.64 -24.85 0.39
CA GLY A 423 10.16 -26.04 -0.36
C GLY A 423 9.96 -25.84 -1.88
N PRO A 424 9.98 -26.88 -2.76
CA PRO A 424 9.38 -26.80 -4.09
C PRO A 424 7.93 -26.35 -3.98
N GLY A 425 7.61 -25.22 -4.63
CA GLY A 425 6.28 -24.63 -4.56
C GLY A 425 5.93 -23.98 -3.21
N ALA A 426 6.87 -23.88 -2.26
CA ALA A 426 6.61 -23.25 -0.96
C ALA A 426 6.18 -21.80 -1.11
N ALA A 427 6.78 -21.03 -2.02
CA ALA A 427 6.37 -19.65 -2.26
C ALA A 427 4.90 -19.54 -2.67
N ALA A 428 4.46 -20.37 -3.63
CA ALA A 428 3.06 -20.43 -4.06
C ALA A 428 2.12 -20.88 -2.92
N HIS A 429 2.58 -21.84 -2.12
CA HIS A 429 1.81 -22.36 -0.99
C HIS A 429 1.64 -21.30 0.12
N LEU A 430 2.73 -20.67 0.52
CA LEU A 430 2.75 -19.59 1.51
C LEU A 430 1.98 -18.35 1.01
N GLN A 431 2.04 -18.06 -0.29
CA GLN A 431 1.25 -16.99 -0.91
C GLN A 431 -0.25 -17.32 -0.88
N SER A 432 -0.62 -18.60 -1.01
CA SER A 432 -2.02 -19.04 -0.98
C SER A 432 -2.68 -18.89 0.39
N LEU A 433 -1.89 -18.71 1.46
CA LEU A 433 -2.42 -18.45 2.79
C LEU A 433 -3.23 -17.14 2.82
N PRO A 434 -4.33 -17.09 3.60
CA PRO A 434 -5.18 -15.89 3.72
C PRO A 434 -4.35 -14.67 4.12
N ALA A 435 -4.48 -13.57 3.38
CA ALA A 435 -3.66 -12.37 3.59
C ALA A 435 -3.72 -11.86 5.04
N GLU A 436 -4.90 -11.92 5.65
CA GLU A 436 -5.16 -11.46 7.03
C GLU A 436 -4.41 -12.25 8.11
N SER A 437 -4.16 -13.55 7.89
CA SER A 437 -3.54 -14.45 8.87
C SER A 437 -2.17 -14.98 8.46
N ARG A 438 -1.74 -14.72 7.22
CA ARG A 438 -0.50 -15.26 6.63
C ARG A 438 0.72 -15.04 7.51
N SER A 439 0.89 -13.84 8.05
CA SER A 439 2.03 -13.52 8.89
C SER A 439 2.09 -14.39 10.16
N ALA A 440 0.95 -14.64 10.82
CA ALA A 440 0.92 -15.49 12.01
C ALA A 440 1.18 -16.95 11.63
N MET A 441 0.47 -17.44 10.61
CA MET A 441 0.62 -18.80 10.12
C MET A 441 2.05 -19.14 9.70
N MET A 442 2.75 -18.23 9.02
CA MET A 442 4.14 -18.43 8.66
C MET A 442 5.04 -18.60 9.89
N ARG A 443 4.85 -17.79 10.94
CA ARG A 443 5.63 -17.95 12.19
C ARG A 443 5.35 -19.28 12.86
N ASP A 444 4.08 -19.66 12.94
CA ASP A 444 3.66 -20.90 13.57
C ASP A 444 4.19 -22.12 12.79
N LEU A 445 4.23 -22.04 11.46
CA LEU A 445 4.84 -23.06 10.60
C LEU A 445 6.36 -23.16 10.82
N VAL A 446 7.09 -22.05 10.92
CA VAL A 446 8.53 -22.11 11.22
C VAL A 446 8.76 -22.73 12.60
N ASP A 447 8.04 -22.28 13.63
CA ASP A 447 8.18 -22.81 14.99
C ASP A 447 7.87 -24.31 15.04
N LEU A 448 6.81 -24.74 14.35
CA LEU A 448 6.47 -26.16 14.20
C LEU A 448 7.61 -26.94 13.56
N VAL A 449 8.12 -26.52 12.39
CA VAL A 449 9.17 -27.25 11.67
C VAL A 449 10.48 -27.27 12.46
N LEU A 450 10.82 -26.18 13.16
CA LEU A 450 12.00 -26.11 14.02
C LEU A 450 11.91 -27.07 15.22
N ARG A 451 10.77 -27.10 15.92
CA ARG A 451 10.52 -28.03 17.04
C ARG A 451 10.56 -29.49 16.61
N LEU A 452 10.24 -29.77 15.35
CA LEU A 452 10.34 -31.10 14.78
C LEU A 452 11.78 -31.56 14.51
N GLY A 453 12.78 -30.71 14.75
CA GLY A 453 14.18 -31.06 14.52
C GLY A 453 14.53 -31.20 13.03
N LEU A 454 13.69 -30.67 12.14
CA LEU A 454 13.88 -30.68 10.69
C LEU A 454 14.52 -29.38 10.18
N GLY A 455 14.85 -28.46 11.08
CA GLY A 455 15.63 -27.25 10.78
C GLY A 455 16.97 -27.62 10.13
N GLY A 456 17.08 -27.42 8.82
CA GLY A 456 18.27 -27.73 8.03
C GLY A 456 18.09 -28.86 7.01
N LYS A 457 17.08 -29.72 7.17
CA LYS A 457 16.67 -30.71 6.17
C LYS A 457 15.62 -30.08 5.27
N GLY A 458 16.08 -29.32 4.28
CA GLY A 458 15.20 -28.75 3.27
C GLY A 458 14.37 -29.83 2.55
N PRO A 459 13.42 -29.43 1.70
CA PRO A 459 12.62 -30.33 0.85
C PRO A 459 13.44 -31.24 -0.09
N ALA A 460 14.75 -30.99 -0.20
CA ALA A 460 15.67 -31.78 -1.00
C ALA A 460 15.93 -33.17 -0.38
N ASP A 461 15.69 -33.33 0.92
CA ASP A 461 15.69 -34.64 1.60
C ASP A 461 14.33 -35.34 1.41
N ALA A 462 14.32 -36.66 1.27
CA ALA A 462 13.12 -37.47 1.11
C ALA A 462 12.15 -37.31 2.29
N ASP A 463 12.66 -37.09 3.50
CA ASP A 463 11.84 -36.85 4.69
C ASP A 463 11.25 -35.43 4.69
N GLY A 464 12.02 -34.45 4.22
CA GLY A 464 11.55 -33.07 4.04
C GLY A 464 10.47 -32.95 2.97
N ALA A 465 10.66 -33.57 1.81
CA ALA A 465 9.68 -33.59 0.72
C ALA A 465 8.33 -34.19 1.18
N ARG A 466 8.37 -35.25 1.98
CA ARG A 466 7.19 -35.92 2.53
C ARG A 466 6.45 -35.05 3.55
N LEU A 467 7.18 -34.41 4.48
CA LEU A 467 6.59 -33.45 5.41
C LEU A 467 5.90 -32.30 4.66
N TRP A 468 6.54 -31.76 3.63
CA TRP A 468 5.98 -30.68 2.82
C TRP A 468 4.73 -31.10 2.04
N GLY A 469 4.70 -32.33 1.53
CA GLY A 469 3.50 -32.90 0.94
C GLY A 469 2.37 -33.01 1.95
N TRP A 470 2.65 -33.42 3.19
CA TRP A 470 1.66 -33.51 4.26
C TRP A 470 1.17 -32.14 4.75
N LEU A 471 2.09 -31.23 5.12
CA LEU A 471 1.78 -29.86 5.53
C LEU A 471 1.00 -29.15 4.43
N GLY A 472 1.45 -29.21 3.18
CA GLY A 472 0.80 -28.57 2.04
C GLY A 472 -0.67 -28.97 1.85
N ARG A 473 -1.06 -30.21 2.21
CA ARG A 473 -2.46 -30.63 2.22
C ARG A 473 -3.26 -30.00 3.36
N LEU A 474 -2.66 -29.93 4.55
CA LEU A 474 -3.32 -29.38 5.75
C LEU A 474 -3.50 -27.86 5.69
N VAL A 475 -2.54 -27.16 5.09
CA VAL A 475 -2.55 -25.69 5.00
C VAL A 475 -3.06 -25.15 3.65
N ALA A 476 -3.54 -26.03 2.76
CA ALA A 476 -4.19 -25.63 1.51
C ALA A 476 -5.41 -24.72 1.74
N PRO A 477 -5.69 -23.74 0.85
CA PRO A 477 -6.88 -22.90 0.95
C PRO A 477 -8.16 -23.73 1.01
N GLY A 478 -8.99 -23.52 2.05
CA GLY A 478 -10.25 -24.26 2.25
C GLY A 478 -10.11 -25.63 2.91
N ALA A 479 -8.89 -26.10 3.23
CA ALA A 479 -8.70 -27.34 3.97
C ALA A 479 -9.14 -27.18 5.43
N GLY A 480 -10.06 -28.04 5.88
CA GLY A 480 -10.46 -28.15 7.29
C GLY A 480 -9.66 -29.23 8.00
N ALA A 481 -8.55 -28.88 8.64
CA ALA A 481 -7.76 -29.85 9.38
C ALA A 481 -8.51 -30.35 10.64
N VAL A 482 -8.53 -31.67 10.86
CA VAL A 482 -9.17 -32.31 12.03
C VAL A 482 -8.21 -33.26 12.71
N LEU A 483 -7.96 -33.07 14.01
CA LEU A 483 -7.06 -33.94 14.78
C LEU A 483 -7.82 -35.18 15.29
N LEU A 484 -7.41 -36.37 14.85
CA LEU A 484 -8.00 -37.64 15.26
C LEU A 484 -6.97 -38.44 16.04
N VAL A 485 -7.20 -38.67 17.34
CA VAL A 485 -6.23 -39.34 18.21
C VAL A 485 -6.76 -40.68 18.70
N GLY A 486 -6.12 -41.78 18.29
CA GLY A 486 -6.42 -43.13 18.73
C GLY A 486 -5.81 -43.53 20.09
N PRO A 487 -6.27 -44.65 20.68
CA PRO A 487 -5.83 -45.15 21.99
C PRO A 487 -4.37 -45.65 22.01
N PRO A 488 -3.77 -45.84 23.20
CA PRO A 488 -2.41 -46.37 23.42
C PRO A 488 -2.17 -47.85 23.07
N ALA A 489 -2.93 -48.39 22.11
CA ALA A 489 -2.80 -49.76 21.62
C ALA A 489 -2.12 -49.79 20.23
N ALA A 490 -1.62 -50.96 19.83
CA ALA A 490 -0.95 -51.16 18.54
C ALA A 490 -1.79 -50.71 17.32
N ASP A 491 -3.12 -50.72 17.45
CA ASP A 491 -4.06 -50.34 16.38
C ASP A 491 -4.59 -48.90 16.48
N GLY A 492 -4.09 -48.07 17.42
CA GLY A 492 -4.61 -46.71 17.62
C GLY A 492 -4.56 -45.85 16.35
N LEU A 493 -3.48 -45.96 15.59
CA LEU A 493 -3.30 -45.22 14.34
C LEU A 493 -4.25 -45.72 13.23
N ARG A 494 -4.51 -47.03 13.17
CA ARG A 494 -5.49 -47.61 12.24
C ARG A 494 -6.89 -47.07 12.51
N LEU A 495 -7.26 -46.92 13.78
CA LEU A 495 -8.55 -46.35 14.17
C LEU A 495 -8.66 -44.88 13.77
N ALA A 496 -7.60 -44.08 13.98
CA ALA A 496 -7.54 -42.69 13.54
C ALA A 496 -7.68 -42.55 12.03
N ARG A 497 -7.01 -43.41 11.27
CA ARG A 497 -7.08 -43.43 9.80
C ARG A 497 -8.46 -43.84 9.29
N ALA A 498 -9.07 -44.86 9.88
CA ALA A 498 -10.43 -45.27 9.54
C ALA A 498 -11.45 -44.12 9.78
N ALA A 499 -11.31 -43.40 10.89
CA ALA A 499 -12.12 -42.21 11.16
C ALA A 499 -11.81 -41.06 10.18
N GLY A 500 -10.55 -40.90 9.78
CA GLY A 500 -10.14 -39.91 8.78
C GLY A 500 -10.80 -40.12 7.41
N HIS A 501 -10.94 -41.37 6.95
CA HIS A 501 -11.65 -41.70 5.71
C HIS A 501 -13.15 -41.38 5.76
N ALA A 502 -13.73 -41.26 6.95
CA ALA A 502 -15.14 -40.90 7.13
C ALA A 502 -15.38 -39.38 7.17
N LEU A 503 -14.34 -38.55 7.10
CA LEU A 503 -14.49 -37.10 7.10
C LEU A 503 -15.14 -36.58 5.79
N PRO A 504 -15.89 -35.47 5.85
CA PRO A 504 -16.46 -34.84 4.66
C PRO A 504 -15.40 -34.40 3.64
N MET A 505 -15.82 -34.29 2.37
CA MET A 505 -14.98 -33.73 1.31
C MET A 505 -14.53 -32.31 1.65
N GLY A 506 -13.21 -32.07 1.68
CA GLY A 506 -12.59 -30.80 2.05
C GLY A 506 -11.93 -30.78 3.44
N GLU A 507 -12.18 -31.80 4.26
CA GLU A 507 -11.46 -31.97 5.53
C GLU A 507 -10.27 -32.91 5.38
N VAL A 508 -9.20 -32.60 6.11
CA VAL A 508 -7.95 -33.36 6.08
C VAL A 508 -7.62 -33.81 7.49
N ALA A 509 -7.55 -35.12 7.71
CA ALA A 509 -7.24 -35.68 9.01
C ALA A 509 -5.76 -35.49 9.38
N ILE A 510 -5.51 -35.03 10.60
CA ILE A 510 -4.24 -35.22 11.30
C ILE A 510 -4.40 -36.51 12.10
N GLU A 511 -3.90 -37.61 11.55
CA GLU A 511 -3.97 -38.93 12.15
C GLU A 511 -2.96 -39.05 13.28
N ALA A 512 -3.40 -39.43 14.47
CA ALA A 512 -2.53 -39.59 15.61
C ALA A 512 -2.93 -40.77 16.51
N ALA A 513 -2.00 -41.26 17.34
CA ALA A 513 -2.24 -42.28 18.35
C ALA A 513 -1.44 -41.95 19.62
N VAL A 514 -1.96 -42.34 20.79
CA VAL A 514 -1.18 -42.23 22.03
C VAL A 514 -0.19 -43.39 22.11
N ARG A 515 0.99 -43.18 22.68
CA ARG A 515 1.97 -44.24 23.00
C ARG A 515 1.83 -44.67 24.46
N SER A 516 2.40 -45.82 24.80
CA SER A 516 2.41 -46.35 26.17
C SER A 516 3.10 -45.43 27.20
N ASP A 517 4.00 -44.55 26.74
CA ASP A 517 4.69 -43.52 27.52
C ASP A 517 3.89 -42.21 27.64
N GLY A 518 2.73 -42.11 26.98
CA GLY A 518 1.85 -40.94 26.99
C GLY A 518 2.10 -39.92 25.89
N ASP A 519 3.08 -40.17 25.01
CA ASP A 519 3.37 -39.29 23.87
C ASP A 519 2.36 -39.48 22.74
N ILE A 520 2.11 -38.44 21.94
CA ILE A 520 1.25 -38.50 20.75
C ILE A 520 2.12 -38.79 19.54
N LEU A 521 1.80 -39.87 18.87
CA LEU A 521 2.36 -40.30 17.60
C LEU A 521 1.49 -39.79 16.45
N VAL A 522 1.94 -38.80 15.69
CA VAL A 522 1.23 -38.24 14.53
C VAL A 522 1.74 -38.88 13.24
N ALA A 523 0.86 -39.46 12.44
CA ALA A 523 1.21 -39.99 11.13
C ALA A 523 1.29 -38.89 10.08
N THR A 524 2.41 -38.88 9.37
CA THR A 524 2.70 -37.96 8.25
C THR A 524 2.44 -38.62 6.88
N GLY A 525 1.78 -39.80 6.84
CA GLY A 525 1.53 -40.61 5.65
C GLY A 525 1.64 -42.13 5.90
N ASP A 526 1.41 -42.94 4.86
CA ASP A 526 1.47 -44.42 4.91
C ASP A 526 2.91 -44.96 5.06
N ASP A 527 3.88 -44.29 4.42
CA ASP A 527 5.28 -44.74 4.33
C ASP A 527 6.27 -43.81 5.04
N THR A 528 5.79 -43.09 6.06
CA THR A 528 6.57 -42.08 6.78
C THR A 528 6.75 -42.44 8.25
N PRO A 529 7.97 -42.24 8.81
CA PRO A 529 8.16 -42.36 10.24
C PRO A 529 7.27 -41.33 10.95
N PRO A 530 6.47 -41.77 11.92
CA PRO A 530 5.55 -40.89 12.62
C PRO A 530 6.27 -39.90 13.53
N MET A 531 5.67 -38.73 13.65
CA MET A 531 6.12 -37.62 14.49
C MET A 531 5.70 -37.85 15.94
N VAL A 532 6.60 -37.67 16.91
CA VAL A 532 6.31 -37.90 18.34
C VAL A 532 6.22 -36.56 19.07
N LEU A 533 5.11 -36.33 19.79
CA LEU A 533 4.84 -35.12 20.57
C LEU A 533 4.61 -35.47 22.04
N ALA A 534 5.40 -34.89 22.96
CA ALA A 534 5.23 -35.10 24.39
C ALA A 534 4.04 -34.28 24.95
N ALA A 535 2.83 -34.82 24.84
CA ALA A 535 1.57 -34.10 25.09
C ALA A 535 1.46 -33.39 26.45
N ALA A 536 2.04 -33.98 27.50
CA ALA A 536 1.98 -33.44 28.86
C ALA A 536 3.04 -32.36 29.14
N ARG A 537 4.12 -32.29 28.35
CA ARG A 537 5.24 -31.37 28.58
C ARG A 537 5.41 -30.32 27.48
N ASP A 538 4.77 -30.52 26.32
CA ASP A 538 4.93 -29.65 25.15
C ASP A 538 3.59 -29.11 24.61
N VAL A 539 2.80 -28.50 25.51
CA VAL A 539 1.55 -27.80 25.14
C VAL A 539 1.81 -26.69 24.11
N GLY A 540 3.02 -26.12 24.09
CA GLY A 540 3.45 -25.14 23.08
C GLY A 540 3.49 -25.74 21.67
N MET A 541 4.05 -26.94 21.50
CA MET A 541 4.10 -27.62 20.20
C MET A 541 2.72 -28.07 19.73
N LEU A 542 1.82 -28.48 20.63
CA LEU A 542 0.42 -28.75 20.30
C LEU A 542 -0.29 -27.48 19.80
N ARG A 543 -0.05 -26.34 20.46
CA ARG A 543 -0.60 -25.05 20.02
C ARG A 543 -0.06 -24.65 18.66
N ALA A 544 1.24 -24.80 18.42
CA ALA A 544 1.87 -24.51 17.13
C ALA A 544 1.27 -25.40 16.01
N LEU A 545 1.09 -26.70 16.26
CA LEU A 545 0.44 -27.61 15.32
C LEU A 545 -0.99 -27.15 14.98
N VAL A 546 -1.79 -26.84 16.01
CA VAL A 546 -3.19 -26.41 15.86
C VAL A 546 -3.28 -25.11 15.05
N GLN A 547 -2.46 -24.12 15.40
CA GLN A 547 -2.46 -22.81 14.74
C GLN A 547 -1.93 -22.90 13.30
N ALA A 548 -0.79 -23.57 13.10
CA ALA A 548 -0.18 -23.72 11.79
C ALA A 548 -1.09 -24.45 10.81
N THR A 549 -1.77 -25.52 11.24
CA THR A 549 -2.65 -26.34 10.39
C THR A 549 -4.09 -25.84 10.32
N ARG A 550 -4.44 -24.77 11.06
CA ARG A 550 -5.83 -24.27 11.23
C ARG A 550 -6.78 -25.37 11.73
N CYS A 551 -6.26 -26.29 12.53
CA CYS A 551 -7.04 -27.36 13.12
C CYS A 551 -7.91 -26.77 14.23
N THR A 552 -9.22 -26.73 14.03
CA THR A 552 -10.16 -26.11 14.99
C THR A 552 -10.89 -27.14 15.86
N ARG A 553 -10.93 -28.39 15.41
CA ARG A 553 -11.64 -29.48 16.09
C ARG A 553 -10.84 -30.77 16.09
N GLY A 554 -11.05 -31.58 17.13
CA GLY A 554 -10.46 -32.90 17.23
C GLY A 554 -11.34 -33.89 17.98
N ALA A 555 -11.01 -35.16 17.83
CA ALA A 555 -11.70 -36.26 18.48
C ALA A 555 -10.69 -37.24 19.09
N LEU A 556 -10.92 -37.61 20.34
CA LEU A 556 -10.25 -38.76 20.95
C LEU A 556 -11.07 -40.01 20.65
N LEU A 557 -10.45 -41.02 20.03
CA LEU A 557 -11.12 -42.23 19.61
C LEU A 557 -10.97 -43.33 20.67
N GLY A 558 -12.07 -43.98 21.01
CA GLY A 558 -12.11 -44.97 22.08
C GLY A 558 -11.92 -44.37 23.49
N ARG A 559 -11.84 -45.24 24.49
CA ARG A 559 -11.60 -44.86 25.90
C ARG A 559 -10.34 -45.51 26.42
N TRP A 560 -9.53 -44.74 27.13
CA TRP A 560 -8.27 -45.23 27.66
C TRP A 560 -7.75 -44.36 28.82
N PRO A 561 -6.91 -44.91 29.71
CA PRO A 561 -6.38 -44.19 30.85
C PRO A 561 -5.55 -42.96 30.43
N GLY A 562 -6.06 -41.75 30.67
CA GLY A 562 -5.38 -40.48 30.36
C GLY A 562 -6.08 -39.62 29.30
N ASP A 563 -7.18 -40.10 28.70
CA ASP A 563 -7.95 -39.37 27.68
C ASP A 563 -8.44 -38.02 28.18
N ALA A 564 -8.89 -37.94 29.42
CA ALA A 564 -9.28 -36.69 30.07
C ALA A 564 -8.11 -35.72 30.25
N ALA A 565 -6.90 -36.22 30.53
CA ALA A 565 -5.71 -35.38 30.67
C ALA A 565 -5.28 -34.81 29.30
N LEU A 566 -5.27 -35.65 28.27
CA LEU A 566 -4.98 -35.23 26.91
C LEU A 566 -6.04 -34.27 26.36
N ALA A 567 -7.33 -34.54 26.60
CA ALA A 567 -8.42 -33.63 26.21
C ALA A 567 -8.25 -32.25 26.85
N ARG A 568 -7.80 -32.17 28.11
CA ARG A 568 -7.47 -30.89 28.77
C ARG A 568 -6.30 -30.19 28.09
N ALA A 569 -5.21 -30.88 27.78
CA ALA A 569 -4.06 -30.31 27.09
C ALA A 569 -4.43 -29.78 25.69
N LEU A 570 -5.20 -30.54 24.92
CA LEU A 570 -5.69 -30.14 23.60
C LEU A 570 -6.66 -28.94 23.65
N ARG A 571 -7.54 -28.88 24.66
CA ARG A 571 -8.40 -27.70 24.89
C ARG A 571 -7.58 -26.47 25.29
N GLN A 572 -6.52 -26.64 26.09
CA GLN A 572 -5.58 -25.55 26.43
C GLN A 572 -4.76 -25.07 25.22
N ALA A 573 -4.58 -25.94 24.23
CA ALA A 573 -4.01 -25.58 22.93
C ALA A 573 -4.99 -24.87 21.99
N GLY A 574 -6.28 -24.75 22.37
CA GLY A 574 -7.31 -24.02 21.62
C GLY A 574 -8.21 -24.90 20.75
N LEU A 575 -8.17 -26.23 20.91
CA LEU A 575 -8.94 -27.15 20.10
C LEU A 575 -10.30 -27.50 20.72
N ALA A 576 -11.36 -27.54 19.91
CA ALA A 576 -12.63 -28.14 20.31
C ALA A 576 -12.52 -29.67 20.30
N VAL A 577 -12.37 -30.28 21.48
CA VAL A 577 -12.14 -31.73 21.61
C VAL A 577 -13.41 -32.47 22.00
N THR A 578 -13.83 -33.36 21.12
CA THR A 578 -14.91 -34.32 21.35
C THR A 578 -14.32 -35.58 21.98
N VAL A 579 -14.91 -36.03 23.09
CA VAL A 579 -14.62 -37.33 23.72
C VAL A 579 -15.91 -38.13 23.63
N PRO A 580 -15.91 -39.35 23.07
CA PRO A 580 -17.10 -40.18 22.94
C PRO A 580 -17.80 -40.34 24.30
N ASP A 581 -19.09 -40.04 24.32
CA ASP A 581 -19.89 -40.03 25.54
C ASP A 581 -20.06 -41.44 26.14
N ARG A 582 -20.39 -41.52 27.43
CA ARG A 582 -20.78 -42.79 28.08
C ARG A 582 -22.16 -43.19 27.55
N ALA A 583 -22.25 -43.86 26.40
CA ALA A 583 -23.46 -44.57 26.01
C ALA A 583 -23.12 -45.69 25.03
#